data_AF-A0A1M3CPI1-F1
#
_entry.id   AF-A0A1M3CPI1-F1
#
_cell.length_a   1.000
_cell.length_b   1.000
_cell.length_c   1.000
_cell.angle_alpha   90.00
_cell.angle_beta   90.00
_cell.angle_gamma   90.00
#
_symmetry.space_group_name_H-M   'P 1'
#
loop_
_entity.id
_entity.type
_entity.pdbx_description
1 polymer ?
#
loop_
_entity_poly.entity_id
_entity_poly.type
_entity_poly.pdbx_seq_one_letter_code
_entity_poly.pdbx_strand_id
1 'polypeptide(L)' 'MDKIIIELTKRELGVIINALNEVCNGIEVWEFDTRMGITIEDARVFLKSLGSLYKKIPIKEDDYEDE' A
#
# COMPACT_ATOMS: atom_id res chain seq x y z
N MET A 1 -11.18 -14.98 -12.74
CA MET A 1 -10.10 -14.12 -12.23
C MET A 1 -9.13 -15.03 -11.53
N ASP A 2 -7.86 -14.99 -11.94
CA ASP A 2 -6.80 -15.70 -11.23
C ASP A 2 -6.55 -15.01 -9.89
N LYS A 3 -6.44 -15.79 -8.81
CA LYS A 3 -6.21 -15.26 -7.47
C LYS A 3 -4.74 -15.48 -7.12
N ILE A 4 -4.03 -14.39 -6.84
CA ILE A 4 -2.66 -14.41 -6.32
C ILE A 4 -2.74 -14.09 -4.82
N ILE A 5 -2.00 -14.84 -4.01
CA ILE A 5 -1.87 -14.61 -2.56
C ILE A 5 -0.44 -14.14 -2.30
N ILE A 6 -0.30 -13.02 -1.58
CA ILE A 6 0.98 -12.50 -1.11
C ILE A 6 0.91 -12.46 0.42
N GLU A 7 1.91 -13.05 1.07
CA GLU A 7 2.08 -12.98 2.52
C GLU A 7 3.05 -11.85 2.86
N LEU A 8 2.68 -11.01 3.81
CA LEU A 8 3.45 -9.83 4.23
C LEU A 8 3.39 -9.71 5.74
N THR A 9 4.49 -9.29 6.33
CA THR A 9 4.50 -8.75 7.70
C THR A 9 3.74 -7.42 7.74
N LYS A 10 3.34 -7.00 8.95
CA LYS A 10 2.71 -5.69 9.13
C LYS A 10 3.66 -4.57 8.67
N ARG A 11 4.95 -4.67 9.00
CA ARG A 11 5.99 -3.72 8.57
C ARG A 11 6.07 -3.59 7.05
N GLU A 12 6.14 -4.69 6.31
CA GLU A 12 6.20 -4.67 4.84
C GLU A 12 4.95 -4.07 4.22
N LEU A 13 3.76 -4.39 4.75
CA LEU A 13 2.52 -3.74 4.31
C LEU A 13 2.57 -2.22 4.53
N GLY A 14 3.16 -1.77 5.64
CA GLY A 14 3.39 -0.35 5.92
C GLY A 14 4.30 0.31 4.88
N VAL A 15 5.39 -0.35 4.48
CA VAL A 15 6.29 0.13 3.43
C VAL A 15 5.56 0.27 2.09
N ILE A 16 4.73 -0.70 1.71
CA ILE A 16 3.95 -0.66 0.47
C ILE A 16 2.93 0.50 0.50
N ILE A 17 2.25 0.70 1.63
CA ILE A 17 1.30 1.81 1.81
C ILE A 17 2.01 3.16 1.63
N ASN A 18 3.19 3.33 2.23
CA ASN A 18 3.97 4.55 2.09
C ASN A 18 4.44 4.76 0.65
N ALA A 19 4.95 3.72 -0.01
CA ALA A 19 5.38 3.80 -1.41
C ALA A 19 4.21 4.19 -2.34
N LEU A 20 3.04 3.57 -2.16
CA LEU A 20 1.85 3.92 -2.94
C LEU A 20 1.35 5.34 -2.64
N ASN A 21 1.45 5.79 -1.39
CA ASN A 21 1.12 7.16 -1.02
C ASN A 21 2.05 8.17 -1.72
N GLU A 22 3.37 7.92 -1.74
CA GLU A 22 4.32 8.78 -2.44
C GLU A 22 4.02 8.84 -3.94
N VAL A 23 3.76 7.69 -4.56
CA VAL A 23 3.35 7.63 -5.97
C VAL A 23 2.07 8.44 -6.23
N CYS A 24 1.04 8.29 -5.39
CA CYS A 24 -0.23 9.02 -5.50
C CYS A 24 -0.10 10.55 -5.37
N ASN A 25 1.00 11.05 -4.84
CA ASN A 25 1.24 12.49 -4.64
C ASN A 25 2.42 13.03 -5.46
N GLY A 26 3.29 12.15 -5.98
CA GLY A 26 4.51 12.51 -6.68
C GLY A 26 4.45 12.38 -8.21
N ILE A 27 3.41 11.75 -8.75
CA ILE A 27 3.18 11.66 -10.20
C ILE A 27 2.05 12.59 -10.59
N GLU A 28 2.27 13.39 -11.64
CA GLU A 28 1.24 14.22 -12.25
C GLU A 28 0.08 13.37 -12.76
N VAL A 29 -1.16 13.84 -12.51
CA VAL A 29 -2.38 13.07 -12.79
C VAL A 29 -2.46 12.57 -14.24
N TRP A 30 -2.03 13.40 -15.19
CA TRP A 30 -2.09 13.08 -16.63
C TRP A 30 -1.08 12.00 -17.07
N GLU A 31 -0.01 11.75 -16.29
CA GLU A 31 0.96 10.67 -16.55
C GLU A 31 0.65 9.40 -15.74
N PHE A 32 -0.20 9.51 -14.73
CA PHE A 32 -0.37 8.48 -13.71
C PHE A 32 -0.75 7.12 -14.30
N ASP A 33 -1.78 7.10 -15.15
CA ASP A 33 -2.29 5.89 -15.78
C ASP A 33 -1.23 5.22 -16.66
N THR A 34 -0.45 6.00 -17.40
CA THR A 34 0.64 5.46 -18.24
C THR A 34 1.75 4.81 -17.41
N ARG A 35 2.09 5.38 -16.25
CA ARG A 35 3.19 4.88 -15.40
C ARG A 35 2.76 3.73 -14.48
N MET A 36 1.51 3.74 -14.03
CA MET A 36 1.01 2.81 -13.01
C MET A 36 0.07 1.74 -13.57
N GLY A 37 -0.48 1.93 -14.77
CA GLY A 37 -1.47 1.05 -15.38
C GLY A 37 -2.82 1.07 -14.67
N ILE A 38 -3.07 2.06 -13.83
CA ILE A 38 -4.33 2.30 -13.10
C ILE A 38 -4.58 3.80 -12.99
N THR A 39 -5.85 4.20 -12.85
CA THR A 39 -6.19 5.60 -12.58
C THR A 39 -5.72 6.04 -11.19
N ILE A 40 -5.50 7.34 -11.00
CA ILE A 40 -5.14 7.88 -9.67
C ILE A 40 -6.27 7.70 -8.66
N GLU A 41 -7.52 7.74 -9.12
CA GLU A 41 -8.70 7.48 -8.28
C GLU A 41 -8.70 6.03 -7.77
N ASP A 42 -8.49 5.06 -8.64
CA ASP A 42 -8.42 3.64 -8.26
C ASP A 42 -7.24 3.37 -7.32
N ALA A 43 -6.08 3.99 -7.58
CA ALA A 43 -4.92 3.91 -6.71
C ALA A 43 -5.22 4.44 -5.30
N ARG A 44 -5.94 5.57 -5.19
CA ARG A 44 -6.34 6.16 -3.89
C ARG A 44 -7.37 5.30 -3.17
N VAL A 45 -8.31 4.69 -3.89
CA VAL A 45 -9.26 3.72 -3.32
C VAL A 45 -8.53 2.49 -2.79
N PHE A 46 -7.54 1.99 -3.54
CA PHE A 46 -6.71 0.88 -3.12
C PHE A 46 -5.86 1.22 -1.89
N LEU A 47 -5.21 2.38 -1.89
CA LEU A 47 -4.45 2.90 -0.74
C LEU A 47 -5.30 2.98 0.52
N LYS A 48 -6.53 3.50 0.43
CA LYS A 48 -7.48 3.57 1.56
C LYS A 48 -7.85 2.18 2.08
N SER A 49 -7.98 1.21 1.18
CA SER A 49 -8.29 -0.19 1.51
C SER A 49 -7.12 -0.84 2.25
N LEU A 50 -5.88 -0.65 1.77
CA LEU A 50 -4.67 -1.12 2.43
C LEU A 50 -4.47 -0.46 3.80
N GLY A 51 -4.68 0.86 3.91
CA GLY A 51 -4.61 1.57 5.20
C GLY A 51 -5.63 1.07 6.22
N SER A 52 -6.82 0.68 5.75
CA SER A 52 -7.86 0.09 6.59
C SER A 52 -7.51 -1.33 7.03
N LEU A 53 -6.86 -2.12 6.17
CA LEU A 53 -6.32 -3.44 6.52
C LEU A 53 -5.21 -3.31 7.55
N TYR A 54 -4.24 -2.43 7.32
CA TYR A 54 -3.11 -2.18 8.21
C TYR A 54 -3.52 -1.85 9.64
N LYS A 55 -4.58 -1.03 9.82
CA LYS A 55 -5.15 -0.69 11.14
C LYS A 55 -5.77 -1.87 11.87
N LYS A 56 -6.25 -2.89 11.14
CA LYS A 56 -6.90 -4.08 11.71
C LYS A 56 -5.91 -5.16 12.12
N ILE A 57 -4.68 -5.13 11.60
CA ILE A 57 -3.66 -6.11 11.94
C ILE A 57 -3.13 -5.76 13.34
N PRO A 58 -3.18 -6.67 14.33
CA PRO A 58 -2.58 -6.45 15.63
C PRO A 58 -1.06 -6.34 15.51
N ILE A 59 -0.44 -5.43 16.27
CA ILE A 59 1.02 -5.41 16.43
C ILE A 59 1.36 -6.57 17.37
N LYS A 60 2.30 -7.44 16.98
CA LYS A 60 2.86 -8.42 17.91
C LYS A 60 3.98 -7.74 18.68
N GLU A 61 4.09 -8.00 19.98
CA GLU A 61 5.10 -7.38 20.86
C GLU A 61 6.54 -7.60 20.37
N ASP A 62 6.78 -8.65 19.58
CA ASP A 62 8.08 -9.01 19.01
C ASP A 62 8.60 -8.05 17.90
N ASP A 63 7.80 -7.09 17.41
CA ASP A 63 8.21 -6.12 16.37
C ASP A 63 9.01 -4.91 16.92
N TYR A 64 9.31 -4.88 18.22
CA TYR A 64 10.10 -3.82 18.89
C TYR A 64 11.56 -4.23 19.21
N GLU A 65 11.99 -5.44 18.86
CA GLU A 65 13.39 -5.86 19.00
C GLU A 65 14.20 -5.55 17.73
N ASP A 66 14.36 -4.27 17.42
CA ASP A 66 15.47 -3.80 16.57
C ASP A 66 16.02 -2.54 17.27
N GLU A 67 17.21 -2.69 17.87
CA GLU A 67 18.00 -1.69 18.64
C GLU A 67 18.17 -0.31 17.97
#